data_AF-A0A846BWZ1-F1
#
_entry.id   AF-A0A846BWZ1-F1
#
_cell.length_a   1.000
_cell.length_b   1.000
_cell.length_c   1.000
_cell.angle_alpha   90.00
_cell.angle_beta   90.00
_cell.angle_gamma   90.00
#
_symmetry.space_group_name_H-M   'P 1'
#
loop_
_entity.id
_entity.type
_entity.pdbx_description
1 polymer ?
#
loop_
_entity_poly.entity_id
_entity_poly.type
_entity_poly.pdbx_seq_one_letter_code
_entity_poly.pdbx_strand_id
1 'polypeptide(L)' 'MTVSKDTTPNADHIVPFAHGGLTTWENLQLLCPRCNLSKGDKL' A
#
# COMPACT_ATOMS: atom_id res chain seq x y z
N MET A 1 -13.91 1.14 -21.18
CA MET A 1 -13.85 1.16 -19.71
C MET A 1 -12.49 1.69 -19.30
N THR A 2 -12.37 3.01 -19.11
CA THR A 2 -11.17 3.60 -18.50
C THR A 2 -11.32 3.42 -16.99
N VAL A 3 -10.48 2.57 -16.40
CA VAL A 3 -10.41 2.43 -14.94
C VAL A 3 -9.71 3.69 -14.43
N SER A 4 -10.46 4.55 -13.74
CA SER A 4 -9.90 5.72 -13.05
C SER A 4 -8.81 5.25 -12.08
N LYS A 5 -7.70 5.99 -12.01
CA LYS A 5 -6.56 5.66 -11.13
C LYS A 5 -6.98 5.49 -9.65
N ASP A 6 -8.08 6.10 -9.27
CA ASP A 6 -8.68 6.04 -7.93
C ASP A 6 -9.35 4.71 -7.59
N THR A 7 -9.51 3.79 -8.56
CA THR A 7 -10.17 2.50 -8.36
C THR A 7 -9.20 1.33 -8.33
N THR A 8 -7.94 1.52 -8.74
CA THR A 8 -6.94 0.44 -8.77
C THR A 8 -6.30 0.26 -7.39
N PRO A 9 -6.43 -0.91 -6.75
CA PRO A 9 -5.81 -1.15 -5.45
C PRO A 9 -4.27 -1.22 -5.54
N ASN A 10 -3.61 -0.80 -4.47
CA ASN A 10 -2.16 -0.79 -4.28
C ASN A 10 -1.74 -1.93 -3.35
N ALA A 11 -0.63 -2.61 -3.66
CA ALA A 11 0.05 -3.46 -2.69
C ALA A 11 1.05 -2.60 -1.91
N ASP A 12 0.89 -2.53 -0.60
CA ASP A 12 1.69 -1.68 0.29
C ASP A 12 2.29 -2.51 1.43
N HIS A 13 3.42 -2.07 1.98
CA HIS A 13 4.04 -2.77 3.11
C HIS A 13 3.39 -2.38 4.44
N ILE A 14 3.10 -3.36 5.29
CA ILE A 14 2.62 -3.13 6.67
C ILE A 14 3.71 -2.42 7.47
N VAL A 15 4.90 -3.03 7.56
CA VAL A 15 6.13 -2.38 8.02
C VAL A 15 6.84 -1.82 6.80
N PRO A 16 7.10 -0.50 6.70
CA PRO A 16 7.73 0.06 5.52
C PRO A 16 9.12 -0.52 5.26
N PHE A 17 9.46 -0.61 3.97
CA PHE A 17 10.78 -1.09 3.56
C PHE A 17 11.91 -0.24 4.16
N ALA A 18 11.71 1.08 4.27
CA ALA A 18 12.68 2.00 4.89
C ALA A 18 12.93 1.70 6.39
N HIS A 19 11.98 1.06 7.06
CA HIS A 19 12.07 0.62 8.46
C HIS A 19 12.47 -0.85 8.61
N GLY A 20 12.95 -1.49 7.52
CA GLY A 20 13.39 -2.89 7.54
C GLY A 20 12.28 -3.91 7.28
N GLY A 21 11.11 -3.47 6.83
CA GLY A 21 10.04 -4.38 6.42
C GLY A 21 10.41 -5.19 5.18
N LEU A 22 10.17 -6.50 5.23
CA LEU A 22 10.49 -7.42 4.14
C LEU A 22 9.37 -7.46 3.09
N THR A 23 9.71 -7.76 1.84
CA THR A 23 8.71 -8.03 0.80
C THR A 23 8.26 -9.49 0.89
N THR A 24 7.32 -9.76 1.79
CA THR A 24 6.69 -11.07 1.98
C THR A 24 5.17 -10.94 1.98
N TRP A 25 4.45 -12.04 1.72
CA TRP A 25 2.98 -12.01 1.70
C TRP A 25 2.37 -11.57 3.02
N GLU A 26 3.05 -11.87 4.14
CA GLU A 26 2.64 -11.49 5.49
C GLU A 26 2.85 -10.00 5.79
N ASN A 27 3.79 -9.35 5.10
CA ASN A 27 4.08 -7.93 5.27
C ASN A 27 3.47 -7.06 4.15
N LEU A 28 2.72 -7.65 3.21
CA LEU A 28 2.02 -6.92 2.16
C LEU A 28 0.53 -6.84 2.47
N GLN A 29 -0.07 -5.69 2.20
CA GLN A 29 -1.51 -5.44 2.31
C GLN A 29 -2.05 -4.77 1.06
N LEU A 30 -3.32 -5.06 0.74
CA LEU A 30 -4.00 -4.44 -0.40
C LEU A 30 -4.78 -3.23 0.08
N LEU A 31 -4.44 -2.04 -0.43
CA LEU A 31 -5.06 -0.78 -0.05
C LEU A 31 -5.76 -0.12 -1.24
N CYS A 32 -6.86 0.57 -0.97
CA CYS A 32 -7.44 1.49 -1.94
C CYS A 32 -6.51 2.71 -2.14
N PRO A 33 -6.52 3.41 -3.29
CA PRO A 33 -5.67 4.59 -3.50
C PRO A 33 -5.80 5.65 -2.39
N ARG A 34 -7.03 5.94 -1.94
CA ARG A 34 -7.28 6.89 -0.84
C ARG A 34 -6.70 6.40 0.50
N CYS A 35 -6.82 5.10 0.75
CA CYS A 35 -6.33 4.44 1.96
C CYS A 35 -4.80 4.49 1.98
N ASN A 36 -4.17 4.17 0.85
CA ASN A 36 -2.72 4.21 0.66
C ASN A 36 -2.17 5.62 0.88
N LEU A 37 -2.81 6.64 0.29
CA LEU A 37 -2.44 8.05 0.50
C LEU A 37 -2.62 8.49 1.96
N SER A 38 -3.67 8.02 2.64
CA SER A 38 -3.91 8.34 4.05
C SER A 38 -2.93 7.67 5.01
N LYS A 39 -2.40 6.47 4.64
CA LYS A 39 -1.41 5.75 5.44
C LYS A 39 -0.10 6.53 5.50
N GLY A 40 0.40 6.98 4.34
CA GLY A 40 1.68 7.71 4.25
C GLY A 40 2.84 6.92 4.88
N ASP A 41 3.78 7.64 5.48
CA ASP A 41 4.97 7.08 6.16
C ASP A 41 4.80 7.05 7.69
N LYS A 42 3.57 6.83 8.18
CA LYS A 42 3.23 6.95 9.61
C LYS A 42 3.53 5.69 10.44
N LEU A 43 4.34 4.76 9.93
CA LEU A 43 4.73 3.54 10.62
C LEU A 43 6.24 3.37 10.61
#